data_AF-A0A2V9R163-F1
#
_entry.id   AF-A0A2V9R163-F1
#
_cell.length_a   1.000
_cell.length_b   1.000
_cell.length_c   1.000
_cell.angle_alpha   90.00
_cell.angle_beta   90.00
_cell.angle_gamma   90.00
#
_symmetry.space_group_name_H-M   'P 1'
#
loop_
_entity.id
_entity.type
_entity.pdbx_description
1 polymer ?
#
loop_
_entity_poly.entity_id
_entity_poly.type
_entity_poly.pdbx_seq_one_letter_code
_entity_poly.pdbx_strand_id
1 'polypeptide(L)'
;MASDFAQTLKQQADIVRVVGDYVSLKKAGAQNYSGLCPFHKEKTPSFSVHSARQYFYCFGCGEKGDVFSFVQKIENISFPEAVRAVAQKMGVALPKASFSSEAEAQDAKLRTALLEVHERACAFFQECLLGGEGARAREYLAGRGLMWAAVVERRRRVIVGLRSSVIGKVNVPILRKPRRVGHLPGDRERANDQRPATDGGLLHVFQIPQPGDVSDYE
;
A
#
# COMPACT_ATOMS: atom_id res chain seq x y z
N MET A 1 3.73 1.35 -30.13
CA MET A 1 4.01 2.63 -29.43
C MET A 1 4.34 2.40 -27.95
N ALA A 2 3.48 1.80 -27.13
CA ALA A 2 3.78 1.57 -25.70
C ALA A 2 4.93 0.57 -25.43
N SER A 3 5.03 -0.48 -26.24
CA SER A 3 6.11 -1.48 -26.18
C SER A 3 7.48 -0.90 -26.53
N ASP A 4 7.52 0.10 -27.42
CA ASP A 4 8.75 0.75 -27.88
C ASP A 4 9.33 1.65 -26.76
N PHE A 5 8.48 2.46 -26.12
CA PHE A 5 8.90 3.28 -24.97
C PHE A 5 9.45 2.43 -23.82
N ALA A 6 8.77 1.32 -23.47
CA ALA A 6 9.24 0.43 -22.42
C ALA A 6 10.62 -0.18 -22.76
N GLN A 7 10.86 -0.49 -24.02
CA GLN A 7 12.14 -1.01 -24.49
C GLN A 7 13.25 0.05 -24.45
N THR A 8 12.98 1.28 -24.90
CA THR A 8 13.91 2.41 -24.75
C THR A 8 14.24 2.68 -23.29
N LEU A 9 13.22 2.71 -22.44
CA LEU A 9 13.40 2.94 -21.01
C LEU A 9 14.23 1.85 -20.36
N LYS A 10 14.04 0.58 -20.75
CA LYS A 10 14.86 -0.55 -20.28
C LYS A 10 16.33 -0.42 -20.67
N GLN A 11 16.63 0.11 -21.85
CA GLN A 11 18.00 0.31 -22.31
C GLN A 11 18.69 1.47 -21.60
N GLN A 12 17.93 2.49 -21.21
CA GLN A 12 18.45 3.66 -20.50
C GLN A 12 18.51 3.47 -18.98
N ALA A 13 17.65 2.62 -18.42
CA ALA A 13 17.59 2.38 -16.98
C ALA A 13 18.84 1.64 -16.51
N ASP A 14 19.47 2.16 -15.45
CA ASP A 14 20.51 1.44 -14.74
C ASP A 14 19.89 0.56 -13.66
N ILE A 15 19.84 -0.75 -13.89
CA ILE A 15 19.32 -1.74 -12.95
C ILE A 15 20.04 -1.70 -11.60
N VAL A 16 21.34 -1.37 -11.56
CA VAL A 16 22.10 -1.34 -10.31
C VAL A 16 21.61 -0.21 -9.42
N ARG A 17 21.36 0.96 -10.02
CA ARG A 17 20.78 2.11 -9.32
C ARG A 17 19.37 1.81 -8.83
N VAL A 18 18.50 1.29 -9.70
CA VAL A 18 17.10 1.01 -9.34
C VAL A 18 17.01 -0.02 -8.22
N VAL A 19 17.78 -1.11 -8.30
CA VAL A 19 17.80 -2.15 -7.26
C VAL A 19 18.49 -1.67 -5.99
N GLY A 20 19.52 -0.82 -6.13
CA GLY A 20 20.25 -0.20 -5.02
C GLY A 20 19.37 0.64 -4.10
N ASP A 21 18.27 1.20 -4.61
CA ASP A 21 17.27 1.91 -3.80
C ASP A 21 16.54 0.99 -2.79
N TYR A 22 16.45 -0.31 -3.07
CA TYR A 22 15.74 -1.28 -2.24
C TYR A 22 16.68 -2.18 -1.44
N VAL A 23 17.86 -2.48 -1.99
CA VAL A 23 18.80 -3.44 -1.43
C VAL A 23 20.21 -2.84 -1.42
N SER A 24 20.90 -2.97 -0.29
CA SER A 24 22.31 -2.60 -0.21
C SER A 24 23.17 -3.56 -1.05
N LEU A 25 23.63 -3.08 -2.20
CA LEU A 25 24.50 -3.82 -3.12
C LEU A 25 25.99 -3.52 -2.84
N LYS A 26 26.83 -4.55 -2.88
CA LYS A 26 28.29 -4.45 -2.84
C LYS A 26 28.88 -4.85 -4.19
N LYS A 27 29.93 -4.17 -4.62
CA LYS A 27 30.60 -4.51 -5.88
C LYS A 27 31.33 -5.85 -5.74
N ALA A 28 31.01 -6.81 -6.61
CA ALA A 28 31.52 -8.18 -6.59
C ALA A 28 32.26 -8.54 -7.90
N GLY A 29 32.73 -7.53 -8.63
CA GLY A 29 33.47 -7.66 -9.89
C GLY A 29 33.44 -6.37 -10.69
N ALA A 30 33.97 -6.39 -11.92
CA ALA A 30 33.95 -5.21 -12.80
C ALA A 30 32.51 -4.79 -13.14
N GLN A 31 31.63 -5.77 -13.40
CA GLN A 31 30.27 -5.53 -13.90
C GLN A 31 29.18 -6.16 -13.01
N ASN A 32 29.55 -6.82 -11.90
CA ASN A 32 28.63 -7.55 -11.02
C ASN A 32 28.56 -6.91 -9.63
N TYR A 33 27.37 -6.93 -9.06
CA TYR A 33 27.05 -6.45 -7.72
C TYR A 33 26.31 -7.55 -6.95
N SER A 34 26.63 -7.75 -5.68
CA SER A 34 25.97 -8.76 -4.84
C SER A 34 25.30 -8.14 -3.61
N GLY A 35 24.25 -8.79 -3.12
CA GLY A 35 23.49 -8.37 -1.95
C GLY A 35 22.67 -9.50 -1.34
N LEU A 36 21.92 -9.18 -0.28
CA LEU A 36 20.91 -10.09 0.26
C LEU A 36 19.67 -10.06 -0.64
N CYS A 37 19.09 -11.22 -0.91
CA CYS A 37 17.86 -11.26 -1.69
C CYS A 37 16.69 -10.59 -0.94
N PRO A 38 15.91 -9.72 -1.61
CA PRO A 38 14.71 -9.15 -1.01
C PRO A 38 13.48 -10.07 -1.10
N PHE A 39 13.53 -11.11 -1.95
CA PHE A 39 12.39 -11.99 -2.23
C PHE A 39 12.30 -13.21 -1.31
N HIS A 40 13.40 -13.59 -0.66
CA HIS A 40 13.42 -14.66 0.33
C HIS A 40 14.36 -14.31 1.47
N LYS A 41 14.12 -14.89 2.65
CA LYS A 41 14.96 -14.65 3.82
C LYS A 41 16.17 -15.57 3.79
N GLU A 42 17.35 -14.98 3.62
CA GLU A 42 18.64 -15.66 3.70
C GLU A 42 19.65 -14.85 4.53
N LYS A 43 20.67 -15.55 5.05
CA LYS A 43 21.76 -14.92 5.82
C LYS A 43 22.99 -14.59 4.97
N THR A 44 23.18 -15.33 3.88
CA THR A 44 24.30 -15.18 2.95
C THR A 44 23.85 -14.42 1.71
N PRO A 45 24.68 -13.51 1.15
CA PRO A 45 24.32 -12.79 -0.06
C PRO A 45 24.30 -13.72 -1.27
N SER A 46 23.11 -14.09 -1.77
CA SER A 46 22.96 -14.90 -3.00
C SER A 46 22.35 -14.11 -4.17
N PHE A 47 22.00 -12.85 -3.95
CA PHE A 47 21.42 -11.99 -4.97
C PHE A 47 22.52 -11.26 -5.75
N SER A 48 22.50 -11.39 -7.08
CA SER A 48 23.48 -10.81 -8.00
C SER A 48 22.82 -9.94 -9.05
N VAL A 49 23.40 -8.77 -9.33
CA VAL A 49 22.95 -7.82 -10.35
C VAL A 49 24.10 -7.55 -11.32
N HIS A 50 23.82 -7.73 -12.61
CA HIS A 50 24.80 -7.53 -13.67
C HIS A 50 24.53 -6.21 -14.39
N SER A 51 25.45 -5.25 -14.25
CA SER A 51 25.34 -3.89 -14.85
C SER A 51 25.33 -3.91 -16.38
N ALA A 52 26.28 -4.60 -17.04
CA ALA A 52 26.33 -4.53 -18.52
C ALA A 52 25.17 -5.27 -19.21
N ARG A 53 24.73 -6.41 -18.66
CA ARG A 53 23.63 -7.22 -19.22
C ARG A 53 22.25 -6.83 -18.67
N GLN A 54 22.19 -5.88 -17.72
CA GLN A 54 20.95 -5.30 -17.17
C GLN A 54 19.92 -6.34 -16.66
N TYR A 55 20.40 -7.36 -15.92
CA TYR A 55 19.54 -8.36 -15.29
C TYR A 55 19.96 -8.65 -13.84
N PHE A 56 19.05 -9.21 -13.07
CA PHE A 56 19.32 -9.76 -11.74
C PHE A 56 19.08 -11.27 -11.72
N TYR A 57 19.79 -11.96 -10.83
CA TYR A 57 19.60 -13.37 -10.54
C TYR A 57 19.89 -13.65 -9.08
N CYS A 58 19.02 -14.40 -8.42
CA CYS A 58 19.20 -14.89 -7.07
C CYS A 58 19.57 -16.38 -7.10
N PHE A 59 20.77 -16.73 -6.62
CA PHE A 59 21.22 -18.11 -6.56
C PHE A 59 20.53 -18.94 -5.48
N GLY A 60 19.94 -18.30 -4.45
CA GLY A 60 19.23 -19.00 -3.37
C GLY A 60 17.81 -19.44 -3.74
N CYS A 61 17.04 -18.60 -4.43
CA CYS A 61 15.64 -18.87 -4.76
C CYS A 61 15.35 -19.00 -6.27
N GLY A 62 16.34 -18.76 -7.14
CA GLY A 62 16.20 -18.84 -8.59
C GLY A 62 15.48 -17.64 -9.23
N GLU A 63 15.11 -16.64 -8.43
CA GLU A 63 14.46 -15.43 -8.91
C GLU A 63 15.34 -14.67 -9.90
N LYS A 64 14.75 -14.29 -11.03
CA LYS A 64 15.48 -13.67 -12.14
C LYS A 64 14.59 -12.71 -12.91
N GLY A 65 15.21 -11.77 -13.60
CA GLY A 65 14.51 -10.86 -14.49
C GLY A 65 15.28 -9.59 -14.78
N ASP A 66 14.58 -8.65 -15.39
CA ASP A 66 15.06 -7.30 -15.66
C ASP A 66 14.59 -6.30 -14.60
N VAL A 67 14.90 -5.01 -14.82
CA VAL A 67 14.52 -3.90 -13.94
C VAL A 67 13.01 -3.84 -13.69
N PHE A 68 12.18 -4.08 -14.71
CA PHE A 68 10.72 -4.06 -14.55
C PHE A 68 10.23 -5.28 -13.78
N SER A 69 10.79 -6.45 -14.04
CA SER A 69 10.46 -7.69 -13.32
C SER A 69 10.78 -7.57 -11.83
N PHE A 70 11.90 -6.92 -11.51
CA PHE A 70 12.28 -6.63 -10.13
C PHE A 70 11.25 -5.72 -9.46
N VAL A 71 10.93 -4.59 -10.08
CA VAL A 71 10.00 -3.59 -9.53
C VAL A 71 8.58 -4.15 -9.38
N GLN A 72 8.09 -4.91 -10.37
CA GLN A 72 6.79 -5.60 -10.28
C GLN A 72 6.72 -6.51 -9.06
N LYS A 73 7.77 -7.30 -8.82
CA LYS A 73 7.79 -8.27 -7.71
C LYS A 73 7.95 -7.59 -6.35
N ILE A 74 8.81 -6.58 -6.25
CA ILE A 74 9.11 -5.94 -4.95
C ILE A 74 7.97 -5.01 -4.50
N GLU A 75 7.29 -4.34 -5.43
CA GLU A 75 6.17 -3.45 -5.12
C GLU A 75 4.80 -4.11 -5.29
N ASN A 76 4.76 -5.33 -5.84
CA ASN A 76 3.53 -6.06 -6.18
C ASN A 76 2.59 -5.23 -7.08
N ILE A 77 3.15 -4.69 -8.16
CA ILE A 77 2.46 -3.83 -9.13
C ILE A 77 2.45 -4.43 -10.52
N SER A 78 1.53 -3.99 -11.35
CA SER A 78 1.41 -4.43 -12.75
C SER A 78 2.55 -3.90 -13.62
N PHE A 79 2.77 -4.51 -14.79
CA PHE A 79 3.81 -4.08 -15.74
C PHE A 79 3.71 -2.59 -16.13
N PRO A 80 2.54 -2.04 -16.51
CA PRO A 80 2.42 -0.61 -16.83
C PRO A 80 2.78 0.29 -15.65
N GLU A 81 2.44 -0.11 -14.42
CA GLU A 81 2.80 0.63 -13.21
C GLU A 81 4.30 0.58 -12.94
N ALA A 82 4.94 -0.59 -13.14
CA ALA A 82 6.38 -0.72 -13.03
C ALA A 82 7.14 0.13 -14.06
N VAL A 83 6.64 0.21 -15.30
CA VAL A 83 7.19 1.12 -16.31
C VAL A 83 7.11 2.57 -15.83
N ARG A 84 5.97 2.99 -15.23
CA ARG A 84 5.83 4.33 -14.66
C ARG A 84 6.77 4.58 -13.47
N ALA A 85 6.90 3.61 -12.57
CA ALA A 85 7.78 3.71 -11.40
C ALA A 85 9.25 3.85 -11.81
N VAL A 86 9.71 3.05 -12.77
CA VAL A 86 11.07 3.16 -13.31
C VAL A 86 11.27 4.48 -14.06
N ALA A 87 10.30 4.92 -14.86
CA ALA A 87 10.37 6.20 -15.57
C ALA A 87 10.52 7.38 -14.59
N GLN A 88 9.75 7.38 -13.49
CA GLN A 88 9.86 8.39 -12.43
C GLN A 88 11.24 8.38 -11.75
N LYS A 89 11.78 7.21 -11.43
CA LYS A 89 13.12 7.07 -10.84
C LYS A 89 14.22 7.59 -11.76
N MET A 90 14.04 7.45 -13.07
CA MET A 90 14.97 7.93 -14.10
C MET A 90 14.72 9.39 -14.48
N GLY A 91 13.65 10.03 -14.00
CA GLY A 91 13.28 11.40 -14.39
C GLY A 91 12.80 11.50 -15.85
N VAL A 92 12.36 10.40 -16.46
CA VAL A 92 11.89 10.36 -17.85
C VAL A 92 10.38 10.62 -17.87
N ALA A 93 9.95 11.61 -18.65
CA ALA A 93 8.53 11.88 -18.84
C ALA A 93 7.87 10.71 -19.58
N LEU A 94 6.79 10.17 -19.00
CA LEU A 94 5.98 9.17 -19.67
C LEU A 94 5.27 9.81 -20.88
N PRO A 95 5.18 9.10 -22.01
CA PRO A 95 4.31 9.51 -23.09
C PRO A 95 2.90 9.71 -22.54
N LYS A 96 2.24 10.79 -22.95
CA LYS A 96 0.81 10.96 -22.66
C LYS A 96 0.10 9.71 -23.17
N ALA A 97 -0.82 9.16 -22.36
CA ALA A 97 -1.60 8.01 -22.75
C ALA A 97 -2.27 8.28 -24.10
N SER A 98 -1.75 7.68 -25.16
CA SER A 98 -2.39 7.67 -26.46
C SER A 98 -3.34 6.48 -26.42
N PHE A 99 -4.63 6.75 -26.25
CA PHE A 99 -5.64 5.71 -26.35
C PHE A 99 -5.63 5.16 -27.77
N SER A 100 -5.54 3.83 -27.90
CA SER A 100 -5.52 3.18 -29.22
C SER A 100 -6.90 3.19 -29.87
N SER A 101 -7.96 3.45 -29.09
CA SER A 101 -9.34 3.59 -29.54
C SER A 101 -10.14 4.54 -28.65
N GLU A 102 -11.25 5.06 -29.17
CA GLU A 102 -12.22 5.86 -28.39
C GLU A 102 -12.80 5.04 -27.22
N ALA A 103 -13.04 3.74 -27.42
CA ALA A 103 -13.53 2.85 -26.37
C ALA A 103 -12.54 2.75 -25.19
N GLU A 104 -11.24 2.62 -25.47
CA GLU A 104 -10.20 2.61 -24.44
C GLU A 104 -10.10 3.96 -23.71
N ALA A 105 -10.31 5.06 -24.42
CA ALA A 105 -10.35 6.40 -23.82
C ALA A 105 -11.55 6.57 -22.87
N GLN A 106 -12.72 6.06 -23.25
CA GLN A 106 -13.92 6.10 -22.40
C GLN A 106 -13.77 5.23 -21.16
N ASP A 107 -13.25 4.01 -21.30
CA ASP A 107 -12.98 3.10 -20.19
C ASP A 107 -11.95 3.70 -19.21
N ALA A 108 -10.90 4.36 -19.71
CA ALA A 108 -9.93 5.07 -18.87
C ALA A 108 -10.53 6.27 -18.12
N LYS A 109 -11.42 7.04 -18.78
CA LYS A 109 -12.18 8.12 -18.13
C LYS A 109 -13.09 7.58 -17.03
N LEU A 110 -13.82 6.50 -17.30
CA LEU A 110 -14.69 5.85 -16.33
C LEU A 110 -13.89 5.36 -15.11
N ARG A 111 -12.75 4.69 -15.34
CA ARG A 111 -11.87 4.26 -14.24
C ARG A 111 -11.40 5.43 -13.39
N THR A 112 -11.04 6.55 -14.01
CA THR A 112 -10.60 7.75 -13.28
C THR A 112 -11.73 8.29 -12.41
N ALA A 113 -12.94 8.43 -12.96
CA ALA A 113 -14.11 8.86 -12.20
C ALA A 113 -14.42 7.92 -11.01
N LEU A 114 -14.34 6.60 -11.20
CA LEU A 114 -14.53 5.63 -10.13
C LEU A 114 -13.47 5.74 -9.03
N LEU A 115 -12.20 5.95 -9.40
CA LEU A 115 -11.13 6.15 -8.42
C LEU A 115 -11.34 7.43 -7.60
N GLU A 116 -11.79 8.52 -8.21
CA GLU A 116 -12.12 9.75 -7.49
C GLU A 116 -13.27 9.55 -6.49
N VAL A 117 -14.32 8.85 -6.89
CA VAL A 117 -15.44 8.50 -5.99
C VAL A 117 -14.95 7.63 -4.83
N HIS A 118 -14.12 6.63 -5.11
CA HIS A 118 -13.52 5.80 -4.07
C HIS A 118 -12.64 6.60 -3.10
N GLU A 119 -11.85 7.56 -3.59
CA GLU A 119 -11.01 8.40 -2.74
C GLU A 119 -11.85 9.24 -1.77
N ARG A 120 -12.95 9.82 -2.26
CA ARG A 120 -13.92 10.57 -1.46
C ARG A 120 -14.62 9.68 -0.43
N ALA A 121 -15.09 8.50 -0.85
CA ALA A 121 -15.72 7.54 0.05
C ALA A 121 -14.75 7.10 1.16
N CYS A 122 -13.50 6.83 0.83
CA CYS A 122 -12.48 6.51 1.83
C CYS A 122 -12.23 7.66 2.80
N ALA A 123 -12.19 8.91 2.33
CA ALA A 123 -12.05 10.08 3.21
C ALA A 123 -13.25 10.21 4.17
N PHE A 124 -14.47 10.11 3.63
CA PHE A 124 -15.69 10.15 4.41
C PHE A 124 -15.73 9.08 5.51
N PHE A 125 -15.49 7.81 5.17
CA PHE A 125 -15.51 6.73 6.17
C PHE A 125 -14.39 6.84 7.20
N GLN A 126 -13.25 7.47 6.85
CA GLN A 126 -12.22 7.77 7.83
C GLN A 126 -12.66 8.85 8.82
N GLU A 127 -13.32 9.90 8.35
CA GLU A 127 -13.88 10.93 9.22
C GLU A 127 -14.94 10.32 10.17
N CYS A 128 -15.85 9.49 9.66
CA CYS A 128 -16.82 8.76 10.48
C CYS A 128 -16.14 7.87 11.53
N LEU A 129 -15.08 7.15 11.14
CA LEU A 129 -14.32 6.29 12.05
C LEU A 129 -13.59 7.07 13.14
N LEU A 130 -13.15 8.30 12.86
CA LEU A 130 -12.49 9.19 13.82
C LEU A 130 -13.48 9.96 14.70
N GLY A 131 -14.68 10.25 14.18
CA GLY A 131 -15.75 10.93 14.88
C GLY A 131 -16.35 10.14 16.06
N GLY A 132 -17.34 10.73 16.72
CA GLY A 132 -18.05 10.12 17.85
C GLY A 132 -18.75 8.81 17.48
N GLU A 133 -19.33 8.75 16.29
CA GLU A 133 -20.07 7.57 15.78
C GLU A 133 -19.17 6.35 15.58
N GLY A 134 -17.86 6.54 15.38
CA GLY A 134 -16.88 5.49 15.18
C GLY A 134 -16.45 4.74 16.45
N ALA A 135 -16.96 5.08 17.64
CA ALA A 135 -16.49 4.53 18.92
C ALA A 135 -16.52 2.99 18.96
N ARG A 136 -17.67 2.38 18.62
CA ARG A 136 -17.84 0.91 18.58
C ARG A 136 -16.90 0.24 17.57
N ALA A 137 -16.70 0.86 16.41
CA ALA A 137 -15.79 0.34 15.39
C ALA A 137 -14.33 0.37 15.86
N ARG A 138 -13.91 1.43 16.58
CA ARG A 138 -12.56 1.53 17.15
C ARG A 138 -12.33 0.50 18.26
N GLU A 139 -13.31 0.27 19.13
CA GLU A 139 -13.26 -0.77 20.16
C GLU A 139 -13.12 -2.17 19.54
N TYR A 140 -13.91 -2.46 18.49
CA TYR A 140 -13.81 -3.71 17.75
C TYR A 140 -12.41 -3.92 17.14
N LEU A 141 -11.85 -2.89 16.48
CA LEU A 141 -10.51 -2.94 15.89
C LEU A 141 -9.42 -3.14 16.96
N ALA A 142 -9.55 -2.47 18.11
CA ALA A 142 -8.65 -2.64 19.24
C ALA A 142 -8.69 -4.07 19.80
N GLY A 143 -9.88 -4.67 19.90
CA GLY A 143 -10.06 -6.08 20.29
C GLY A 143 -9.39 -7.08 19.33
N ARG A 144 -9.15 -6.68 18.08
CA ARG A 144 -8.40 -7.47 17.07
C ARG A 144 -6.90 -7.19 17.06
N GLY A 145 -6.39 -6.35 17.96
CA GLY A 145 -4.99 -5.94 17.99
C GLY A 145 -4.60 -4.95 16.88
N LEU A 146 -5.58 -4.40 16.15
CA LEU A 146 -5.36 -3.37 15.14
C LEU A 146 -5.43 -2.00 15.81
N MET A 147 -4.27 -1.50 16.28
CA MET A 147 -4.22 -0.14 16.84
C MET A 147 -4.60 0.89 15.77
N TRP A 148 -5.52 1.79 16.10
CA TRP A 148 -6.04 2.83 15.19
C TRP A 148 -4.93 3.68 14.55
N ALA A 149 -3.81 3.91 15.26
CA ALA A 149 -2.63 4.58 14.71
C ALA A 149 -2.02 3.84 13.50
N ALA A 150 -2.04 2.50 13.48
CA ALA A 150 -1.58 1.69 12.35
C ALA A 150 -2.60 1.68 11.19
N VAL A 151 -3.89 1.83 11.48
CA VAL A 151 -4.96 1.91 10.47
C VAL A 151 -4.88 3.24 9.71
N VAL A 152 -4.57 4.34 10.39
CA VAL A 152 -4.41 5.68 9.77
C VAL A 152 -3.10 5.77 8.96
N GLU A 153 -1.98 5.28 9.50
CA GLU A 153 -0.67 5.33 8.81
C GLU A 153 -0.61 4.45 7.54
N ARG A 154 -1.35 3.32 7.52
CA ARG A 154 -1.33 2.38 6.39
C ARG A 154 -1.98 2.93 5.11
N ARG A 155 -2.78 4.02 5.19
CA ARG A 155 -3.32 4.71 4.00
C ARG A 155 -2.27 5.56 3.28
N ARG A 156 -1.18 5.98 3.93
CA ARG A 156 -0.15 6.82 3.28
C ARG A 156 0.63 6.10 2.17
N ARG A 157 0.40 4.79 1.99
CA ARG A 157 1.15 3.94 1.06
C ARG A 157 0.30 3.22 0.00
N VAL A 158 -1.03 3.22 0.11
CA VAL A 158 -1.89 2.34 -0.71
C VAL A 158 -2.75 3.11 -1.72
N ILE A 159 -2.82 4.43 -1.63
CA ILE A 159 -3.53 5.25 -2.61
C ILE A 159 -2.52 6.27 -3.15
N VAL A 160 -2.16 6.12 -4.41
CA VAL A 160 -1.29 6.95 -5.25
C VAL A 160 0.20 7.08 -4.85
N GLY A 161 1.06 6.37 -5.58
CA GLY A 161 2.36 6.94 -5.94
C GLY A 161 2.11 8.25 -6.71
N LEU A 162 2.69 9.35 -6.20
CA LEU A 162 2.50 10.77 -6.58
C LEU A 162 1.35 11.51 -5.87
N ARG A 163 1.69 12.17 -4.76
CA ARG A 163 1.86 13.65 -4.70
C ARG A 163 2.21 14.08 -3.27
N SER A 164 3.51 14.22 -3.02
CA SER A 164 4.01 15.07 -1.95
C SER A 164 3.79 16.53 -2.37
N SER A 165 2.64 17.12 -2.06
CA SER A 165 2.46 18.59 -2.10
C SER A 165 1.19 19.14 -1.44
N VAL A 166 0.26 18.31 -0.95
CA VAL A 166 -0.90 18.84 -0.20
C VAL A 166 -0.98 18.17 1.16
N ILE A 167 0.03 18.44 1.99
CA ILE A 167 -0.07 18.19 3.43
C ILE A 167 -0.03 19.56 4.09
N GLY A 168 -1.22 20.16 4.21
CA GLY A 168 -1.46 21.08 5.31
C GLY A 168 -1.03 20.37 6.59
N LYS A 169 -0.10 20.98 7.31
CA LYS A 169 0.48 20.45 8.56
C LYS A 169 -0.64 20.18 9.56
N VAL A 170 -1.15 18.94 9.60
CA VAL A 170 -1.97 18.50 10.73
C VAL A 170 -1.00 18.18 11.86
N ASN A 171 -0.80 19.16 12.74
CA ASN A 171 -0.01 19.02 13.95
C ASN A 171 -0.77 18.13 14.93
N VAL A 172 -0.48 16.83 14.96
CA VAL A 172 -1.01 15.93 15.99
C VAL A 172 -0.04 15.97 17.18
N PRO A 173 -0.48 16.44 18.37
CA PRO A 173 0.39 16.49 19.54
C PRO A 173 0.75 15.07 19.97
N ILE A 174 2.06 14.83 20.11
CA ILE A 174 2.63 13.57 20.57
C ILE A 174 2.22 13.38 22.04
N LEU A 175 1.16 12.61 22.29
CA LEU A 175 0.78 12.16 23.63
C LEU A 175 1.91 11.29 24.19
N ARG A 176 2.67 11.84 25.15
CA ARG A 176 3.73 11.15 25.87
C ARG A 176 3.13 9.95 26.62
N LYS A 177 3.76 8.78 26.49
CA LYS A 177 3.37 7.52 27.15
C LYS A 177 3.10 7.73 28.66
N PRO A 178 2.03 7.18 29.25
CA PRO A 178 1.89 7.17 30.70
C PRO A 178 3.00 6.32 31.33
N ARG A 179 3.57 6.82 32.44
CA ARG A 179 4.55 6.10 33.26
C ARG A 179 3.93 4.79 33.77
N ARG A 180 4.72 3.71 33.81
CA ARG A 180 4.32 2.44 34.43
C ARG A 180 3.85 2.69 35.86
N VAL A 181 2.60 2.34 36.16
CA VAL A 181 2.13 2.21 37.55
C VAL A 181 2.46 0.79 38.01
N GLY A 182 3.01 0.70 39.21
CA GLY A 182 3.54 -0.52 39.81
C GLY A 182 2.50 -1.60 40.10
N HIS A 183 3.03 -2.79 40.28
CA HIS A 183 2.38 -4.04 40.65
C HIS A 183 1.69 -3.93 42.02
N LEU A 184 0.43 -4.38 42.14
CA LEU A 184 -0.23 -4.67 43.42
C LEU A 184 -0.46 -6.19 43.52
N PRO A 185 -0.07 -6.85 44.63
CA PRO A 185 -0.29 -8.27 44.84
C PRO A 185 -1.54 -8.55 45.71
N GLY A 186 -2.14 -9.73 45.54
CA GLY A 186 -3.29 -10.26 46.31
C GLY A 186 -4.63 -9.90 45.66
N ASP A 187 -5.57 -10.81 45.35
CA ASP A 187 -5.96 -12.00 46.10
C ASP A 187 -6.39 -13.17 45.20
N ARG A 188 -6.15 -14.37 45.74
CA ARG A 188 -6.61 -15.66 45.21
C ARG A 188 -8.10 -15.88 45.53
N GLU A 189 -8.69 -16.74 44.71
CA GLU A 189 -9.91 -17.54 44.96
C GLU A 189 -11.27 -16.83 44.89
N ARG A 190 -11.98 -17.06 43.77
CA ARG A 190 -13.07 -18.06 43.73
C ARG A 190 -13.57 -18.28 42.31
N ALA A 191 -13.60 -19.54 41.91
CA ALA A 191 -14.36 -20.02 40.77
C ALA A 191 -15.85 -19.94 41.07
N ASN A 192 -16.65 -19.35 40.17
CA ASN A 192 -18.01 -19.78 39.88
C ASN A 192 -18.46 -19.11 38.56
N ASP A 193 -18.28 -19.81 37.44
CA ASP A 193 -18.74 -19.38 36.12
C ASP A 193 -20.20 -19.81 35.94
N GLN A 194 -21.11 -19.02 36.50
CA GLN A 194 -22.53 -19.07 36.18
C GLN A 194 -22.78 -18.12 35.02
N ARG A 195 -22.96 -18.69 33.82
CA ARG A 195 -23.49 -17.96 32.65
C ARG A 195 -24.87 -17.39 32.99
N PRO A 196 -25.12 -16.08 32.87
CA PRO A 196 -26.49 -15.59 32.81
C PRO A 196 -27.06 -15.77 31.40
N ALA A 197 -28.32 -16.18 31.38
CA ALA A 197 -29.15 -16.41 30.22
C ALA A 197 -29.27 -15.16 29.33
N THR A 198 -29.33 -15.39 28.02
CA THR A 198 -29.68 -14.38 27.02
C THR A 198 -31.18 -14.06 27.12
N ASP A 199 -31.53 -12.95 27.75
CA ASP A 199 -32.84 -12.34 27.57
C ASP A 199 -32.81 -11.40 26.36
N GLY A 200 -33.81 -11.57 25.50
CA GLY A 200 -33.98 -10.86 24.25
C GLY A 200 -34.10 -9.35 24.45
N GLY A 201 -33.30 -8.61 23.68
CA GLY A 201 -33.32 -7.15 23.65
C GLY A 201 -32.89 -6.62 22.29
N LEU A 202 -33.86 -6.47 21.40
CA LEU A 202 -33.96 -5.52 20.28
C LEU A 202 -32.64 -5.12 19.57
N LEU A 203 -32.29 -5.83 18.49
CA LEU A 203 -31.38 -5.31 17.46
C LEU A 203 -32.09 -4.15 16.74
N HIS A 204 -31.78 -2.90 17.12
CA HIS A 204 -32.02 -1.76 16.24
C HIS A 204 -31.08 -1.87 15.04
N VAL A 205 -31.61 -2.47 13.97
CA VAL A 205 -31.03 -2.40 12.63
C VAL A 205 -31.02 -0.92 12.25
N PHE A 206 -29.81 -0.37 12.04
CA PHE A 206 -29.63 0.96 11.46
C PHE A 206 -30.27 0.93 10.06
N GLN A 207 -31.43 1.56 9.91
CA GLN A 207 -32.08 1.73 8.61
C GLN A 207 -31.18 2.59 7.73
N ILE A 208 -30.70 1.98 6.65
CA ILE A 208 -30.15 2.69 5.50
C ILE A 208 -31.29 3.58 4.97
N PRO A 209 -31.12 4.91 4.87
CA PRO A 209 -32.15 5.75 4.26
C PRO A 209 -32.34 5.32 2.80
N GLN A 210 -33.58 4.97 2.45
CA GLN A 210 -33.96 4.64 1.08
C GLN A 210 -33.83 5.90 0.22
N PRO A 211 -33.33 5.78 -1.03
CA PRO A 211 -33.33 6.91 -1.95
C PRO A 211 -34.79 7.32 -2.22
N GLY A 212 -35.10 8.58 -1.92
CA GLY A 212 -36.40 9.18 -2.22
C GLY A 212 -36.64 9.23 -3.72
N ASP A 213 -37.92 9.11 -4.07
CA ASP A 213 -38.45 9.08 -5.43
C ASP A 213 -37.86 10.16 -6.32
N VAL A 214 -37.20 9.74 -7.39
CA VAL A 214 -36.88 10.59 -8.54
C VAL A 214 -38.02 10.40 -9.54
N SER A 215 -39.16 11.04 -9.25
CA SER A 215 -40.13 11.35 -10.30
C SER A 215 -39.58 12.52 -11.12
N ASP A 216 -39.78 12.45 -12.43
CA ASP A 216 -39.56 13.49 -13.43
C ASP A 216 -38.16 13.57 -14.06
N TYR A 217 -37.90 12.63 -14.97
CA TYR A 217 -37.28 12.94 -16.27
C TYR A 217 -38.03 12.15 -17.36
N GLU A 218 -38.59 12.92 -18.30
CA GLU A 218 -39.41 12.62 -19.51
C GLU A 218 -39.58 11.18 -19.98
#